data_AF-A0A1G6ENB3-F1
#
_entry.id   AF-A0A1G6ENB3-F1
#
_cell.length_a   1.000
_cell.length_b   1.000
_cell.length_c   1.000
_cell.angle_alpha   90.00
_cell.angle_beta   90.00
_cell.angle_gamma   90.00
#
_symmetry.space_group_name_H-M   'P 1'
#
loop_
_entity.id
_entity.type
_entity.pdbx_description
1 polymer ?
#
loop_
_entity_poly.entity_id
_entity_poly.type
_entity_poly.pdbx_seq_one_letter_code
_entity_poly.pdbx_strand_id
1 'polypeptide(L)'
;MSDQSQGLHRILAGLQLNSFAPPEDCHPLASILLLPGLAAFFAAELSVIRTITYGGSMSQLAQHALELLQAPLPQEDIIFSDLYRDTSLLEDIHCITDRTRPISTELVMNILVKYFHAYVHSGSYRRILSLKDITMVFDQFAHRRRGCKSLLEQRRLRQWLVQHSFALCMLADLPKTASIFAAIAGMHFPDSIDRQQYTGLDIGTGSGILLLAAFVQAKRNNFRKVNLVGIERDPYVQKRTARMCCTLEIGEIILGDAKTTDVYAPLRQKPVTFVANETIPGIRQELWCEDFVMINETMFRTLGPLLEETFFFPEGLLVMDRDRGVYTMLNKMNQYHQAPNLDLAAMSAQALLIDDRVVPLNKVGDEYLNSIPNKSRPLLTQRW
;
A
#
# COMPACT_ATOMS: atom_id res chain seq x y z
N MET A 1 -21.83 -6.33 -30.90
CA MET A 1 -20.37 -6.50 -31.09
C MET A 1 -19.77 -5.22 -31.65
N SER A 2 -19.93 -4.12 -30.91
CA SER A 2 -19.64 -2.75 -31.33
C SER A 2 -19.06 -1.98 -30.13
N ASP A 3 -18.25 -0.97 -30.43
CA ASP A 3 -17.49 -0.06 -29.54
C ASP A 3 -16.36 -0.62 -28.66
N GLN A 4 -16.48 -1.81 -28.06
CA GLN A 4 -15.44 -2.28 -27.10
C GLN A 4 -14.13 -2.77 -27.76
N SER A 5 -14.17 -3.30 -28.99
CA SER A 5 -12.95 -3.71 -29.69
C SER A 5 -12.07 -2.51 -30.08
N GLN A 6 -12.68 -1.34 -30.31
CA GLN A 6 -11.94 -0.11 -30.61
C GLN A 6 -11.30 0.49 -29.34
N GLY A 7 -11.92 0.32 -28.17
CA GLY A 7 -11.32 0.67 -26.88
C GLY A 7 -10.09 -0.18 -26.55
N LEU A 8 -10.19 -1.50 -26.71
CA LEU A 8 -9.07 -2.43 -26.47
C LEU A 8 -7.90 -2.19 -27.44
N HIS A 9 -8.17 -1.90 -28.72
CA HIS A 9 -7.10 -1.55 -29.68
C HIS A 9 -6.40 -0.22 -29.37
N ARG A 10 -7.10 0.79 -28.82
CA ARG A 10 -6.48 2.04 -28.36
C ARG A 10 -5.69 1.86 -27.06
N ILE A 11 -6.14 0.98 -26.16
CA ILE A 11 -5.44 0.63 -24.91
C ILE A 11 -4.14 -0.14 -25.19
N LEU A 12 -4.16 -1.07 -26.15
CA LEU A 12 -2.96 -1.81 -26.57
C LEU A 12 -1.96 -0.93 -27.32
N ALA A 13 -2.41 0.10 -28.03
CA ALA A 13 -1.53 1.05 -28.74
C ALA A 13 -0.72 1.96 -27.79
N GLY A 14 -1.19 2.19 -26.56
CA GLY A 14 -0.48 2.96 -25.53
C GLY A 14 0.60 2.18 -24.78
N LEU A 15 0.59 0.84 -24.88
CA LEU A 15 1.53 -0.06 -24.23
C LEU A 15 2.74 -0.40 -25.12
N GLN A 16 3.28 0.58 -25.88
CA GLN A 16 4.55 0.41 -26.60
C GLN A 16 5.70 0.21 -25.59
N LEU A 17 5.82 -1.02 -25.10
CA LEU A 17 6.95 -1.55 -24.37
C LEU A 17 8.03 -1.81 -25.41
N ASN A 18 9.07 -0.98 -25.38
CA ASN A 18 10.29 -1.22 -26.14
C ASN A 18 10.78 -2.65 -25.86
N SER A 19 10.83 -3.43 -26.94
CA SER A 19 11.33 -4.79 -27.01
C SER A 19 12.77 -4.85 -26.48
N PHE A 20 12.97 -5.49 -25.33
CA PHE A 20 14.28 -5.99 -24.92
C PHE A 20 14.36 -7.46 -25.30
N ALA A 21 15.13 -7.75 -26.35
CA ALA A 21 15.62 -9.10 -26.62
C ALA A 21 16.70 -9.46 -25.59
N PRO A 22 16.76 -10.72 -25.09
CA PRO A 22 17.86 -11.16 -24.25
C PRO A 22 19.09 -11.45 -25.12
N PRO A 23 20.32 -11.11 -24.69
CA PRO A 23 21.51 -11.65 -25.31
C PRO A 23 21.77 -13.07 -24.81
N GLU A 24 21.98 -13.97 -25.77
CA GLU A 24 22.52 -15.31 -25.59
C GLU A 24 24.01 -15.27 -25.16
N ASP A 25 24.39 -16.29 -24.38
CA ASP A 25 25.72 -16.82 -24.12
C ASP A 25 26.81 -15.99 -23.40
N CYS A 26 27.13 -16.40 -22.16
CA CYS A 26 28.44 -16.98 -21.80
C CYS A 26 28.57 -17.28 -20.28
N HIS A 27 29.05 -18.48 -19.96
CA HIS A 27 29.56 -18.92 -18.64
C HIS A 27 31.12 -18.82 -18.62
N PRO A 28 31.84 -19.05 -17.50
CA PRO A 28 32.04 -18.20 -16.32
C PRO A 28 33.54 -17.84 -16.04
N LEU A 29 33.74 -16.97 -15.03
CA LEU A 29 35.00 -16.74 -14.27
C LEU A 29 36.23 -16.20 -15.01
N ALA A 30 36.48 -14.90 -14.86
CA ALA A 30 37.76 -14.29 -14.43
C ALA A 30 37.69 -12.76 -14.60
N SER A 31 38.38 -12.03 -13.72
CA SER A 31 38.68 -10.58 -13.79
C SER A 31 37.77 -9.65 -12.99
N ILE A 32 37.83 -9.78 -11.65
CA ILE A 32 37.65 -8.62 -10.76
C ILE A 32 39.06 -8.05 -10.53
N LEU A 33 39.35 -6.87 -11.06
CA LEU A 33 40.37 -5.98 -10.51
C LEU A 33 40.17 -4.55 -11.06
N LEU A 34 40.20 -3.60 -10.11
CA LEU A 34 40.42 -2.15 -10.26
C LEU A 34 39.17 -1.26 -10.51
N LEU A 35 38.45 -0.96 -9.41
CA LEU A 35 37.70 0.28 -9.26
C LEU A 35 38.33 1.15 -8.14
N PRO A 36 38.60 2.46 -8.37
CA PRO A 36 39.26 3.36 -7.41
C PRO A 36 38.53 3.57 -6.07
N GLY A 37 37.25 3.15 -5.97
CA GLY A 37 36.45 3.26 -4.74
C GLY A 37 36.86 2.29 -3.62
N LEU A 38 37.53 1.19 -3.95
CA LEU A 38 38.04 0.24 -2.95
C LEU A 38 39.20 0.82 -2.12
N ALA A 39 40.00 1.71 -2.70
CA ALA A 39 41.14 2.31 -1.98
C ALA A 39 40.69 3.23 -0.82
N ALA A 40 39.55 3.93 -0.96
CA ALA A 40 38.98 4.75 0.11
C ALA A 40 38.35 3.89 1.22
N PHE A 41 37.77 2.74 0.86
CA PHE A 41 37.26 1.76 1.81
C PHE A 41 38.41 1.12 2.62
N PHE A 42 39.51 0.74 1.95
CA PHE A 42 40.71 0.23 2.61
C PHE A 42 41.45 1.27 3.45
N ALA A 43 41.41 2.56 3.11
CA ALA A 43 42.04 3.60 3.91
C ALA A 43 41.30 3.85 5.25
N ALA A 44 39.97 3.75 5.25
CA ALA A 44 39.16 3.80 6.47
C ALA A 44 39.28 2.50 7.29
N GLU A 45 39.38 1.34 6.64
CA GLU A 45 39.66 0.07 7.33
C GLU A 45 41.05 0.04 7.95
N LEU A 46 42.07 0.62 7.31
CA LEU A 46 43.44 0.67 7.85
C LEU A 46 43.58 1.61 9.06
N SER A 47 42.76 2.66 9.19
CA SER A 47 42.76 3.47 10.42
C SER A 47 42.12 2.71 11.58
N VAL A 48 41.02 1.97 11.33
CA VAL A 48 40.38 1.10 12.34
C VAL A 48 41.33 -0.04 12.75
N ILE A 49 42.02 -0.66 11.79
CA ILE A 49 43.00 -1.71 12.07
C ILE A 49 44.24 -1.17 12.82
N ARG A 50 44.69 0.07 12.54
CA ARG A 50 45.78 0.68 13.32
C ARG A 50 45.40 1.01 14.76
N THR A 51 44.14 1.29 15.06
CA THR A 51 43.66 1.47 16.44
C THR A 51 43.61 0.13 17.20
N ILE A 52 43.40 -1.00 16.51
CA ILE A 52 43.38 -2.36 17.12
C ILE A 52 44.75 -2.76 17.67
N THR A 53 45.85 -2.23 17.11
CA THR A 53 47.22 -2.48 17.61
C THR A 53 47.61 -1.66 18.84
N TYR A 54 46.79 -0.68 19.29
CA TYR A 54 47.09 0.17 20.44
C TYR A 54 45.98 0.11 21.51
N GLY A 55 45.96 -0.96 22.31
CA GLY A 55 45.36 -0.94 23.66
C GLY A 55 43.83 -0.76 23.77
N GLY A 56 43.07 -0.79 22.67
CA GLY A 56 41.62 -0.76 22.71
C GLY A 56 41.04 -2.06 23.28
N SER A 57 40.11 -1.96 24.23
CA SER A 57 39.44 -3.16 24.76
C SER A 57 38.59 -3.82 23.66
N MET A 58 38.44 -5.15 23.68
CA MET A 58 37.55 -5.87 22.74
C MET A 58 36.13 -5.28 22.70
N SER A 59 35.69 -4.65 23.79
CA SER A 59 34.42 -3.92 23.87
C SER A 59 34.37 -2.68 22.97
N GLN A 60 35.48 -1.95 22.80
CA GLN A 60 35.56 -0.79 21.93
C GLN A 60 35.54 -1.20 20.46
N LEU A 61 36.26 -2.27 20.09
CA LEU A 61 36.24 -2.79 18.72
C LEU A 61 34.84 -3.29 18.33
N ALA A 62 34.19 -4.05 19.23
CA ALA A 62 32.81 -4.50 19.02
C ALA A 62 31.83 -3.32 18.85
N GLN A 63 32.01 -2.25 19.62
CA GLN A 63 31.20 -1.04 19.50
C GLN A 63 31.38 -0.33 18.15
N HIS A 64 32.62 -0.15 17.68
CA HIS A 64 32.90 0.47 16.37
C HIS A 64 32.39 -0.41 15.21
N ALA A 65 32.56 -1.73 15.31
CA ALA A 65 32.01 -2.66 14.31
C ALA A 65 30.47 -2.59 14.27
N LEU A 66 29.83 -2.49 15.43
CA LEU A 66 28.37 -2.30 15.51
C LEU A 66 27.94 -0.98 14.87
N GLU A 67 28.67 0.11 15.12
CA GLU A 67 28.37 1.43 14.53
C GLU A 67 28.47 1.44 13.00
N LEU A 68 29.43 0.70 12.43
CA LEU A 68 29.57 0.54 10.98
C LEU A 68 28.44 -0.31 10.35
N LEU A 69 27.89 -1.27 11.11
CA LEU A 69 26.80 -2.14 10.65
C LEU A 69 25.40 -1.51 10.81
N GLN A 70 25.28 -0.44 11.61
CA GLN A 70 24.00 0.23 11.84
C GLN A 70 23.67 1.21 10.73
N ALA A 71 22.43 1.15 10.23
CA ALA A 71 21.91 2.22 9.39
C ALA A 71 21.94 3.56 10.14
N PRO A 72 22.44 4.65 9.50
CA PRO A 72 22.46 5.98 10.08
C PRO A 72 21.04 6.52 10.23
N LEU A 73 20.89 7.62 10.98
CA LEU A 73 19.62 8.34 11.04
C LEU A 73 19.28 8.95 9.67
N PRO A 74 17.98 9.12 9.36
CA PRO A 74 17.56 9.73 8.10
C PRO A 74 18.11 11.16 8.00
N GLN A 75 18.58 11.51 6.80
CA GLN A 75 19.16 12.83 6.52
C GLN A 75 18.13 13.84 6.01
N GLU A 76 17.01 13.35 5.49
CA GLU A 76 15.93 14.14 4.89
C GLU A 76 14.59 13.64 5.46
N ASP A 77 13.60 14.52 5.45
CA ASP A 77 12.25 14.19 5.89
C ASP A 77 11.56 13.25 4.91
N ILE A 78 10.56 12.49 5.39
CA ILE A 78 9.85 11.48 4.57
C ILE A 78 9.05 12.10 3.41
N ILE A 79 8.64 13.37 3.55
CA ILE A 79 8.06 14.22 2.51
C ILE A 79 8.71 15.61 2.57
N PHE A 80 8.53 16.43 1.53
CA PHE A 80 9.05 17.80 1.57
C PHE A 80 8.35 18.63 2.66
N SER A 81 9.12 19.50 3.34
CA SER A 81 8.64 20.28 4.47
C SER A 81 7.63 21.37 4.08
N ASP A 82 7.69 21.88 2.85
CA ASP A 82 6.71 22.81 2.28
C ASP A 82 5.35 22.16 2.00
N LEU A 83 5.30 20.82 1.87
CA LEU A 83 4.07 20.04 1.80
C LEU A 83 3.52 19.68 3.18
N TYR A 84 4.31 19.77 4.25
CA TYR A 84 3.88 19.34 5.57
C TYR A 84 2.99 20.38 6.26
N ARG A 85 1.93 19.90 6.92
CA ARG A 85 0.96 20.73 7.62
C ARG A 85 1.10 20.51 9.12
N ASP A 86 1.20 21.61 9.87
CA ASP A 86 1.15 21.62 11.34
C ASP A 86 -0.29 21.48 11.87
N THR A 87 -0.92 20.38 11.48
CA THR A 87 -2.28 19.95 11.87
C THR A 87 -2.23 18.55 12.46
N SER A 88 -3.25 18.17 13.23
CA SER A 88 -3.41 16.78 13.66
C SER A 88 -3.96 15.89 12.53
N LEU A 89 -3.80 14.56 12.65
CA LEU A 89 -4.45 13.61 11.73
C LEU A 89 -5.96 13.81 11.70
N LEU A 90 -6.58 14.06 12.86
CA LEU A 90 -8.02 14.25 12.96
C LEU A 90 -8.50 15.50 12.21
N GLU A 91 -7.74 16.59 12.28
CA GLU A 91 -8.03 17.82 11.52
C GLU A 91 -7.90 17.60 10.01
N ASP A 92 -6.88 16.86 9.58
CA ASP A 92 -6.71 16.55 8.15
C ASP A 92 -7.82 15.62 7.63
N ILE A 93 -8.24 14.63 8.43
CA ILE A 93 -9.42 13.80 8.11
C ILE A 93 -10.68 14.65 8.02
N HIS A 94 -10.90 15.58 8.96
CA HIS A 94 -12.04 16.49 8.88
C HIS A 94 -11.98 17.35 7.61
N CYS A 95 -10.82 17.91 7.30
CA CYS A 95 -10.58 18.73 6.13
C CYS A 95 -10.87 17.97 4.81
N ILE A 96 -10.41 16.73 4.67
CA ILE A 96 -10.59 15.98 3.42
C ILE A 96 -12.04 15.54 3.20
N THR A 97 -12.83 15.41 4.27
CA THR A 97 -14.26 15.11 4.17
C THR A 97 -15.10 16.29 3.67
N ASP A 98 -14.55 17.51 3.68
CA ASP A 98 -15.22 18.71 3.15
C ASP A 98 -15.28 18.67 1.61
N ARG A 99 -16.48 18.42 1.09
CA ARG A 99 -16.74 18.35 -0.36
C ARG A 99 -16.43 19.63 -1.12
N THR A 100 -16.41 20.79 -0.44
CA THR A 100 -16.11 22.08 -1.09
C THR A 100 -14.62 22.27 -1.36
N ARG A 101 -13.78 21.43 -0.73
CA ARG A 101 -12.34 21.44 -0.90
C ARG A 101 -11.91 20.35 -1.88
N PRO A 102 -10.93 20.63 -2.75
CA PRO A 102 -10.31 19.61 -3.58
C PRO A 102 -9.49 18.64 -2.71
N ILE A 103 -9.39 17.39 -3.16
CA ILE A 103 -8.43 16.43 -2.60
C ILE A 103 -7.06 16.79 -3.15
N SER A 104 -6.26 17.52 -2.38
CA SER A 104 -4.91 17.94 -2.78
C SER A 104 -3.86 16.89 -2.40
N THR A 105 -2.77 16.84 -3.18
CA THR A 105 -1.58 16.04 -2.86
C THR A 105 -1.08 16.30 -1.44
N GLU A 106 -0.99 17.58 -1.04
CA GLU A 106 -0.60 18.00 0.30
C GLU A 106 -1.45 17.32 1.38
N LEU A 107 -2.78 17.35 1.25
CA LEU A 107 -3.70 16.82 2.24
C LEU A 107 -3.61 15.28 2.32
N VAL A 108 -3.57 14.60 1.18
CA VAL A 108 -3.41 13.14 1.12
C VAL A 108 -2.11 12.72 1.77
N MET A 109 -0.98 13.32 1.40
CA MET A 109 0.32 12.97 1.95
C MET A 109 0.38 13.18 3.47
N ASN A 110 -0.17 14.30 3.98
CA ASN A 110 -0.24 14.55 5.42
C ASN A 110 -1.07 13.50 6.16
N ILE A 111 -2.23 13.11 5.62
CA ILE A 111 -3.05 12.04 6.19
C ILE A 111 -2.25 10.76 6.26
N LEU A 112 -1.59 10.34 5.17
CA LEU A 112 -0.88 9.05 5.14
C LEU A 112 0.28 9.00 6.12
N VAL A 113 1.13 10.02 6.14
CA VAL A 113 2.31 10.00 7.02
C VAL A 113 1.92 10.10 8.51
N LYS A 114 0.87 10.88 8.83
CA LYS A 114 0.33 10.96 10.21
C LYS A 114 -0.46 9.70 10.59
N TYR A 115 -1.17 9.08 9.65
CA TYR A 115 -1.88 7.81 9.86
C TYR A 115 -0.89 6.68 10.13
N PHE A 116 0.22 6.61 9.39
CA PHE A 116 1.31 5.68 9.64
C PHE A 116 1.84 5.81 11.07
N HIS A 117 2.20 7.03 11.49
CA HIS A 117 2.65 7.29 12.86
C HIS A 117 1.56 6.92 13.89
N ALA A 118 0.31 7.29 13.65
CA ALA A 118 -0.80 6.96 14.54
C ALA A 118 -1.13 5.47 14.61
N TYR A 119 -0.83 4.72 13.55
CA TYR A 119 -0.92 3.27 13.54
C TYR A 119 0.17 2.63 14.42
N VAL A 120 1.40 3.15 14.41
CA VAL A 120 2.47 2.66 15.31
C VAL A 120 2.26 3.12 16.76
N HIS A 121 1.97 4.41 16.96
CA HIS A 121 1.84 5.04 18.27
C HIS A 121 0.39 5.43 18.54
N SER A 122 -0.34 4.52 19.18
CA SER A 122 -1.75 4.73 19.54
C SER A 122 -1.95 6.02 20.33
N GLY A 123 -2.95 6.82 19.96
CA GLY A 123 -3.27 8.09 20.64
C GLY A 123 -2.63 9.33 20.01
N SER A 124 -1.70 9.18 19.06
CA SER A 124 -1.07 10.35 18.42
C SER A 124 -1.96 11.08 17.40
N TYR A 125 -3.11 10.52 17.03
CA TYR A 125 -4.02 11.07 16.02
C TYR A 125 -4.61 12.47 16.34
N ARG A 126 -4.62 12.89 17.62
CA ARG A 126 -5.06 14.23 18.06
C ARG A 126 -3.91 15.22 18.23
N ARG A 127 -2.67 14.75 18.17
CA ARG A 127 -1.49 15.58 18.40
C ARG A 127 -1.02 16.16 17.08
N ILE A 128 -0.56 17.40 17.12
CA ILE A 128 0.31 17.94 16.08
C ILE A 128 1.67 17.29 16.30
N LEU A 129 2.18 16.61 15.27
CA LEU A 129 3.45 15.89 15.30
C LEU A 129 4.50 16.71 14.54
N SER A 130 5.78 16.52 14.86
CA SER A 130 6.82 17.05 14.00
C SER A 130 7.04 16.09 12.82
N LEU A 131 7.36 16.63 11.65
CA LEU A 131 7.73 15.81 10.48
C LEU A 131 8.95 14.91 10.77
N LYS A 132 9.86 15.39 11.62
CA LYS A 132 11.02 14.62 12.09
C LYS A 132 10.62 13.36 12.88
N ASP A 133 9.64 13.47 13.77
CA ASP A 133 9.15 12.31 14.55
C ASP A 133 8.51 11.27 13.62
N ILE A 134 7.72 11.74 12.64
CA ILE A 134 7.10 10.86 11.64
C ILE A 134 8.17 10.16 10.81
N THR A 135 9.15 10.91 10.30
CA THR A 135 10.28 10.39 9.52
C THR A 135 11.05 9.33 10.31
N MET A 136 11.23 9.52 11.62
CA MET A 136 11.89 8.53 12.48
C MET A 136 11.13 7.19 12.50
N VAL A 137 9.79 7.22 12.55
CA VAL A 137 9.00 5.98 12.56
C VAL A 137 9.08 5.24 11.21
N PHE A 138 9.15 5.97 10.09
CA PHE A 138 9.42 5.37 8.77
C PHE A 138 10.80 4.71 8.72
N ASP A 139 11.84 5.38 9.22
CA ASP A 139 13.19 4.82 9.31
C ASP A 139 13.23 3.54 10.17
N GLN A 140 12.61 3.58 11.34
CA GLN A 140 12.47 2.42 12.23
C GLN A 140 11.77 1.26 11.53
N PHE A 141 10.71 1.54 10.77
CA PHE A 141 10.01 0.52 10.01
C PHE A 141 10.87 -0.06 8.89
N ALA A 142 11.50 0.78 8.06
CA ALA A 142 12.38 0.37 6.98
C ALA A 142 13.50 -0.56 7.48
N HIS A 143 14.02 -0.27 8.67
CA HIS A 143 15.13 -1.00 9.29
C HIS A 143 14.69 -1.98 10.40
N ARG A 144 13.40 -2.31 10.53
CA ARG A 144 12.88 -3.19 11.59
C ARG A 144 13.55 -4.57 11.68
N ARG A 145 14.10 -5.08 10.56
CA ARG A 145 14.82 -6.36 10.48
C ARG A 145 16.36 -6.24 10.51
N ARG A 146 16.90 -5.03 10.62
CA ARG A 146 18.35 -4.73 10.57
C ARG A 146 18.80 -3.89 11.77
N GLY A 147 20.10 -3.80 12.02
CA GLY A 147 20.64 -2.83 12.97
C GLY A 147 20.44 -1.40 12.45
N CYS A 148 19.85 -0.52 13.25
CA CYS A 148 19.75 0.91 12.96
C CYS A 148 19.77 1.72 14.25
N LYS A 149 20.29 2.96 14.16
CA LYS A 149 20.39 3.86 15.31
C LYS A 149 19.02 4.25 15.87
N SER A 150 18.01 4.40 15.01
CA SER A 150 16.65 4.77 15.39
C SER A 150 15.89 3.73 16.22
N LEU A 151 16.35 2.46 16.24
CA LEU A 151 15.81 1.37 17.06
C LEU A 151 16.79 0.88 18.13
N LEU A 152 17.86 1.61 18.42
CA LEU A 152 18.78 1.25 19.48
C LEU A 152 18.01 1.15 20.81
N GLU A 153 18.18 0.02 21.51
CA GLU A 153 17.49 -0.30 22.76
C GLU A 153 15.94 -0.40 22.69
N GLN A 154 15.34 -0.22 21.51
CA GLN A 154 13.89 -0.26 21.32
C GLN A 154 13.38 -1.65 20.94
N ARG A 155 13.76 -2.69 21.70
CA ARG A 155 13.42 -4.10 21.39
C ARG A 155 11.92 -4.35 21.25
N ARG A 156 11.10 -3.74 22.13
CA ARG A 156 9.63 -3.89 22.09
C ARG A 156 9.03 -3.30 20.82
N LEU A 157 9.45 -2.09 20.45
CA LEU A 157 8.98 -1.45 19.21
C LEU A 157 9.42 -2.26 17.99
N ARG A 158 10.66 -2.74 17.95
CA ARG A 158 11.15 -3.60 16.87
C ARG A 158 10.27 -4.84 16.70
N GLN A 159 10.01 -5.57 17.78
CA GLN A 159 9.15 -6.75 17.73
C GLN A 159 7.74 -6.40 17.23
N TRP A 160 7.20 -5.27 17.70
CA TRP A 160 5.90 -4.78 17.27
C TRP A 160 5.87 -4.45 15.77
N LEU A 161 6.87 -3.74 15.25
CA LEU A 161 6.98 -3.40 13.82
C LEU A 161 7.14 -4.65 12.95
N VAL A 162 7.88 -5.67 13.42
CA VAL A 162 8.00 -6.95 12.73
C VAL A 162 6.63 -7.65 12.67
N GLN A 163 5.93 -7.73 13.80
CA GLN A 163 4.62 -8.38 13.88
C GLN A 163 3.56 -7.70 13.00
N HIS A 164 3.59 -6.38 12.85
CA HIS A 164 2.62 -5.62 12.06
C HIS A 164 3.15 -5.24 10.67
N SER A 165 4.21 -5.91 10.21
CA SER A 165 4.88 -5.57 8.95
C SER A 165 3.92 -5.55 7.78
N PHE A 166 3.08 -6.58 7.66
CA PHE A 166 2.17 -6.75 6.54
C PHE A 166 1.19 -5.56 6.42
N ALA A 167 0.53 -5.20 7.52
CA ALA A 167 -0.41 -4.07 7.55
C ALA A 167 0.25 -2.71 7.22
N LEU A 168 1.51 -2.54 7.64
CA LEU A 168 2.26 -1.29 7.45
C LEU A 168 2.91 -1.19 6.06
N CYS A 169 3.16 -2.30 5.36
CA CYS A 169 3.78 -2.27 4.03
C CYS A 169 2.97 -1.49 3.00
N MET A 170 1.64 -1.48 3.09
CA MET A 170 0.83 -0.62 2.22
C MET A 170 1.11 0.85 2.54
N LEU A 171 0.87 1.26 3.79
CA LEU A 171 1.06 2.66 4.22
C LEU A 171 2.49 3.18 4.01
N ALA A 172 3.50 2.31 4.11
CA ALA A 172 4.89 2.66 3.87
C ALA A 172 5.24 2.78 2.38
N ASP A 173 4.38 2.31 1.46
CA ASP A 173 4.43 2.59 0.03
C ASP A 173 3.59 3.85 -0.24
N LEU A 174 4.12 4.99 0.23
CA LEU A 174 3.40 6.27 0.25
C LEU A 174 2.85 6.69 -1.11
N PRO A 175 3.62 6.69 -2.22
CA PRO A 175 3.10 7.15 -3.51
C PRO A 175 1.93 6.30 -3.99
N LYS A 176 2.05 4.97 -3.91
CA LYS A 176 0.98 4.06 -4.34
C LYS A 176 -0.25 4.22 -3.47
N THR A 177 -0.07 4.25 -2.15
CA THR A 177 -1.19 4.43 -1.22
C THR A 177 -1.85 5.78 -1.40
N ALA A 178 -1.11 6.84 -1.73
CA ALA A 178 -1.68 8.17 -2.01
C ALA A 178 -2.55 8.16 -3.26
N SER A 179 -2.09 7.52 -4.33
CA SER A 179 -2.85 7.35 -5.58
C SER A 179 -4.14 6.58 -5.34
N ILE A 180 -4.05 5.41 -4.69
CA ILE A 180 -5.20 4.57 -4.36
C ILE A 180 -6.19 5.30 -3.44
N PHE A 181 -5.68 5.93 -2.37
CA PHE A 181 -6.50 6.67 -1.43
C PHE A 181 -7.25 7.81 -2.12
N ALA A 182 -6.55 8.60 -2.94
CA ALA A 182 -7.15 9.72 -3.66
C ALA A 182 -8.21 9.27 -4.68
N ALA A 183 -7.97 8.17 -5.40
CA ALA A 183 -8.94 7.59 -6.32
C ALA A 183 -10.23 7.17 -5.60
N ILE A 184 -10.12 6.42 -4.50
CA ILE A 184 -11.29 5.99 -3.72
C ILE A 184 -11.99 7.21 -3.10
N ALA A 185 -11.26 8.08 -2.41
CA ALA A 185 -11.82 9.24 -1.71
C ALA A 185 -12.46 10.26 -2.68
N GLY A 186 -11.94 10.36 -3.90
CA GLY A 186 -12.38 11.27 -4.95
C GLY A 186 -13.53 10.74 -5.82
N MET A 187 -13.82 9.45 -5.76
CA MET A 187 -14.87 8.83 -6.57
C MET A 187 -16.25 9.44 -6.25
N HIS A 188 -16.94 9.87 -7.31
CA HIS A 188 -18.27 10.44 -7.26
C HIS A 188 -19.33 9.40 -7.63
N PHE A 189 -20.45 9.40 -6.89
CA PHE A 189 -21.59 8.56 -7.24
C PHE A 189 -22.60 9.33 -8.10
N PRO A 190 -23.34 8.63 -8.99
CA PRO A 190 -24.43 9.21 -9.75
C PRO A 190 -25.48 9.85 -8.84
N ASP A 191 -26.16 10.89 -9.33
CA ASP A 191 -27.18 11.59 -8.56
C ASP A 191 -28.40 10.74 -8.20
N SER A 192 -28.63 9.67 -8.95
CA SER A 192 -29.69 8.68 -8.73
C SER A 192 -29.48 7.80 -7.50
N ILE A 193 -28.27 7.77 -6.90
CA ILE A 193 -28.01 6.88 -5.77
C ILE A 193 -28.76 7.34 -4.51
N ASP A 194 -29.32 6.37 -3.76
CA ASP A 194 -29.91 6.67 -2.46
C ASP A 194 -28.81 7.01 -1.43
N ARG A 195 -28.78 8.27 -1.00
CA ARG A 195 -27.82 8.80 -0.02
C ARG A 195 -28.26 8.63 1.43
N GLN A 196 -29.30 7.84 1.73
CA GLN A 196 -29.66 7.52 3.11
C GLN A 196 -28.58 6.69 3.81
N GLN A 197 -27.98 5.72 3.11
CA GLN A 197 -27.04 4.78 3.72
C GLN A 197 -25.93 4.40 2.76
N TYR A 198 -24.70 4.51 3.25
CA TYR A 198 -23.50 3.96 2.64
C TYR A 198 -23.14 2.65 3.34
N THR A 199 -23.00 1.56 2.60
CA THR A 199 -22.47 0.29 3.10
C THR A 199 -21.18 -0.03 2.36
N GLY A 200 -20.03 0.10 3.02
CA GLY A 200 -18.73 -0.20 2.43
C GLY A 200 -18.08 -1.44 3.04
N LEU A 201 -17.36 -2.18 2.21
CA LEU A 201 -16.62 -3.38 2.57
C LEU A 201 -15.15 -3.24 2.15
N ASP A 202 -14.20 -3.52 3.05
CA ASP A 202 -12.76 -3.56 2.78
C ASP A 202 -12.21 -4.96 3.09
N ILE A 203 -11.74 -5.68 2.08
CA ILE A 203 -11.27 -7.07 2.20
C ILE A 203 -9.75 -7.10 2.25
N GLY A 204 -9.21 -7.78 3.28
CA GLY A 204 -7.77 -7.72 3.56
C GLY A 204 -7.39 -6.37 4.14
N THR A 205 -8.18 -5.89 5.11
CA THR A 205 -8.18 -4.51 5.60
C THR A 205 -6.79 -4.01 6.01
N GLY A 206 -5.91 -4.88 6.51
CA GLY A 206 -4.55 -4.50 6.86
C GLY A 206 -4.56 -3.37 7.87
N SER A 207 -4.06 -2.19 7.49
CA SER A 207 -4.04 -1.00 8.35
C SER A 207 -5.35 -0.21 8.43
N GLY A 208 -6.36 -0.55 7.62
CA GLY A 208 -7.65 0.16 7.53
C GLY A 208 -7.60 1.45 6.72
N ILE A 209 -6.53 1.68 5.96
CA ILE A 209 -6.38 2.91 5.17
C ILE A 209 -7.38 3.00 4.01
N LEU A 210 -7.74 1.88 3.38
CA LEU A 210 -8.76 1.85 2.34
C LEU A 210 -10.16 2.04 2.91
N LEU A 211 -10.43 1.50 4.11
CA LEU A 211 -11.63 1.81 4.86
C LEU A 211 -11.74 3.31 5.21
N LEU A 212 -10.63 3.97 5.57
CA LEU A 212 -10.60 5.44 5.73
C LEU A 212 -10.91 6.16 4.41
N ALA A 213 -10.34 5.71 3.28
CA ALA A 213 -10.63 6.30 1.99
C ALA A 213 -12.12 6.18 1.64
N ALA A 214 -12.73 5.01 1.88
CA ALA A 214 -14.17 4.79 1.69
C ALA A 214 -15.03 5.65 2.64
N PHE A 215 -14.58 5.88 3.88
CA PHE A 215 -15.23 6.83 4.80
C PHE A 215 -15.23 8.25 4.24
N VAL A 216 -14.08 8.71 3.74
CA VAL A 216 -13.95 10.04 3.13
C VAL A 216 -14.85 10.14 1.90
N GLN A 217 -14.83 9.14 1.02
CA GLN A 217 -15.71 9.03 -0.15
C GLN A 217 -17.19 9.18 0.25
N ALA A 218 -17.65 8.43 1.25
CA ALA A 218 -19.03 8.46 1.71
C ALA A 218 -19.43 9.84 2.25
N LYS A 219 -18.56 10.49 3.02
CA LYS A 219 -18.81 11.84 3.56
C LYS A 219 -18.87 12.89 2.46
N ARG A 220 -17.93 12.86 1.52
CA ARG A 220 -17.89 13.80 0.38
C ARG A 220 -19.13 13.66 -0.52
N ASN A 221 -19.65 12.44 -0.65
CA ASN A 221 -20.88 12.15 -1.39
C ASN A 221 -22.19 12.37 -0.59
N ASN A 222 -22.12 12.92 0.62
CA ASN A 222 -23.27 13.31 1.47
C ASN A 222 -24.17 12.15 1.93
N PHE A 223 -23.60 10.96 2.13
CA PHE A 223 -24.34 9.87 2.76
C PHE A 223 -24.66 10.21 4.23
N ARG A 224 -25.93 10.05 4.61
CA ARG A 224 -26.40 10.36 5.97
C ARG A 224 -25.88 9.38 7.01
N LYS A 225 -25.91 8.09 6.69
CA LYS A 225 -25.39 7.02 7.54
C LYS A 225 -24.27 6.30 6.81
N VAL A 226 -23.17 6.05 7.51
CA VAL A 226 -21.99 5.37 6.97
C VAL A 226 -21.74 4.12 7.79
N ASN A 227 -21.88 2.95 7.16
CA ASN A 227 -21.61 1.64 7.74
C ASN A 227 -20.44 1.04 6.98
N LEU A 228 -19.31 0.89 7.65
CA LEU A 228 -18.07 0.39 7.06
C LEU A 228 -17.62 -0.85 7.81
N VAL A 229 -17.33 -1.92 7.05
CA VAL A 229 -16.87 -3.20 7.57
C VAL A 229 -15.57 -3.56 6.88
N GLY A 230 -14.52 -3.80 7.66
CA GLY A 230 -13.29 -4.42 7.19
C GLY A 230 -13.21 -5.90 7.59
N ILE A 231 -12.67 -6.74 6.72
CA ILE A 231 -12.34 -8.15 7.01
C ILE A 231 -10.83 -8.31 7.08
N GLU A 232 -10.33 -8.79 8.22
CA GLU A 232 -8.92 -9.11 8.43
C GLU A 232 -8.77 -10.52 9.00
N ARG A 233 -7.80 -11.29 8.50
CA ARG A 233 -7.55 -12.68 8.90
C ARG A 233 -6.52 -12.78 10.03
N ASP A 234 -5.57 -11.86 10.10
CA ASP A 234 -4.54 -11.85 11.14
C ASP A 234 -5.11 -11.22 12.43
N PRO A 235 -5.17 -11.97 13.56
CA PRO A 235 -5.78 -11.48 14.79
C PRO A 235 -5.03 -10.30 15.43
N TYR A 236 -3.72 -10.16 15.22
CA TYR A 236 -2.94 -9.06 15.75
C TYR A 236 -3.17 -7.78 14.94
N VAL A 237 -3.17 -7.91 13.62
CA VAL A 237 -3.51 -6.81 12.71
C VAL A 237 -4.95 -6.38 12.94
N GLN A 238 -5.90 -7.32 12.95
CA GLN A 238 -7.31 -7.04 13.19
C GLN A 238 -7.51 -6.26 14.48
N LYS A 239 -6.94 -6.72 15.60
CA LYS A 239 -7.08 -6.04 16.89
C LYS A 239 -6.52 -4.63 16.85
N ARG A 240 -5.37 -4.42 16.19
CA ARG A 240 -4.76 -3.11 16.08
C ARG A 240 -5.59 -2.16 15.22
N THR A 241 -6.06 -2.64 14.07
CA THR A 241 -6.85 -1.87 13.10
C THR A 241 -8.23 -1.57 13.63
N ALA A 242 -8.90 -2.54 14.27
CA ALA A 242 -10.17 -2.33 14.98
C ALA A 242 -10.07 -1.19 15.99
N ARG A 243 -9.00 -1.16 16.80
CA ARG A 243 -8.78 -0.06 17.74
C ARG A 243 -8.58 1.28 17.02
N MET A 244 -7.84 1.31 15.91
CA MET A 244 -7.61 2.52 15.12
C MET A 244 -8.94 3.06 14.55
N CYS A 245 -9.67 2.21 13.82
CA CYS A 245 -10.92 2.56 13.16
C CYS A 245 -12.03 2.94 14.14
N CYS A 246 -12.13 2.25 15.27
CA CYS A 246 -13.06 2.62 16.35
C CYS A 246 -12.71 3.99 16.94
N THR A 247 -11.43 4.25 17.20
CA THR A 247 -10.97 5.53 17.77
C THR A 247 -11.20 6.71 16.82
N LEU A 248 -11.13 6.47 15.51
CA LEU A 248 -11.37 7.47 14.46
C LEU A 248 -12.82 7.49 13.95
N GLU A 249 -13.71 6.68 14.55
CA GLU A 249 -15.13 6.57 14.15
C GLU A 249 -15.33 6.24 12.66
N ILE A 250 -14.43 5.41 12.11
CA ILE A 250 -14.44 5.02 10.69
C ILE A 250 -15.41 3.86 10.45
N GLY A 251 -15.23 2.75 11.17
CA GLY A 251 -15.94 1.51 10.90
C GLY A 251 -15.51 0.36 11.80
N GLU A 252 -16.12 -0.81 11.58
CA GLU A 252 -15.87 -2.05 12.31
C GLU A 252 -14.89 -2.94 11.54
N ILE A 253 -14.01 -3.65 12.26
CA ILE A 253 -13.13 -4.66 11.65
C ILE A 253 -13.47 -6.01 12.24
N ILE A 254 -13.83 -6.95 11.37
CA ILE A 254 -14.19 -8.32 11.72
C ILE A 254 -12.98 -9.22 11.52
N LEU A 255 -12.73 -10.10 12.49
CA LEU A 255 -11.77 -11.19 12.34
C LEU A 255 -12.41 -12.32 11.54
N GLY A 256 -11.88 -12.62 10.36
CA GLY A 256 -12.41 -13.69 9.53
C GLY A 256 -11.65 -13.92 8.23
N ASP A 257 -11.96 -15.04 7.59
CA ASP A 257 -11.43 -15.36 6.27
C ASP A 257 -12.47 -15.01 5.19
N ALA A 258 -12.12 -14.08 4.30
CA ALA A 258 -12.95 -13.63 3.20
C ALA A 258 -13.30 -14.73 2.18
N LYS A 259 -12.64 -15.89 2.25
CA LYS A 259 -12.98 -17.09 1.48
C LYS A 259 -14.15 -17.89 2.04
N THR A 260 -14.65 -17.51 3.22
CA THR A 260 -15.80 -18.17 3.87
C THR A 260 -17.05 -17.32 3.73
N THR A 261 -18.22 -17.94 3.59
CA THR A 261 -19.48 -17.20 3.39
C THR A 261 -19.94 -16.50 4.66
N ASP A 262 -19.59 -17.02 5.84
CA ASP A 262 -20.11 -16.55 7.13
C ASP A 262 -19.56 -15.19 7.56
N VAL A 263 -18.37 -14.82 7.10
CA VAL A 263 -17.79 -13.50 7.38
C VAL A 263 -18.63 -12.36 6.80
N TYR A 264 -19.42 -12.64 5.75
CA TYR A 264 -20.31 -11.67 5.10
C TYR A 264 -21.69 -11.57 5.76
N ALA A 265 -21.96 -12.32 6.85
CA ALA A 265 -23.26 -12.32 7.52
C ALA A 265 -23.81 -10.91 7.86
N PRO A 266 -22.99 -9.94 8.32
CA PRO A 266 -23.48 -8.58 8.59
C PRO A 266 -24.03 -7.83 7.37
N LEU A 267 -23.70 -8.28 6.16
CA LEU A 267 -24.04 -7.63 4.90
C LEU A 267 -25.22 -8.30 4.17
N ARG A 268 -25.64 -9.50 4.55
CA ARG A 268 -26.61 -10.36 3.81
C ARG A 268 -28.02 -9.78 3.61
N GLN A 269 -28.31 -8.58 4.11
CA GLN A 269 -29.65 -7.97 4.05
C GLN A 269 -29.64 -6.52 3.54
N LYS A 270 -28.50 -6.01 3.09
CA LYS A 270 -28.34 -4.60 2.73
C LYS A 270 -27.56 -4.49 1.42
N PRO A 271 -28.01 -3.65 0.47
CA PRO A 271 -27.18 -3.31 -0.68
C PRO A 271 -25.81 -2.80 -0.25
N VAL A 272 -24.77 -3.26 -0.95
CA VAL A 272 -23.40 -2.80 -0.74
C VAL A 272 -23.16 -1.64 -1.69
N THR A 273 -22.71 -0.51 -1.17
CA THR A 273 -22.40 0.67 -1.99
C THR A 273 -21.02 0.55 -2.60
N PHE A 274 -20.05 0.06 -1.83
CA PHE A 274 -18.65 0.04 -2.22
C PHE A 274 -17.91 -1.18 -1.68
N VAL A 275 -17.00 -1.74 -2.49
CA VAL A 275 -16.10 -2.82 -2.10
C VAL A 275 -14.67 -2.42 -2.50
N ALA A 276 -13.75 -2.41 -1.53
CA ALA A 276 -12.31 -2.44 -1.79
C ALA A 276 -11.80 -3.88 -1.60
N ASN A 277 -11.14 -4.41 -2.62
CA ASN A 277 -10.42 -5.67 -2.53
C ASN A 277 -9.07 -5.51 -3.23
N GLU A 278 -8.03 -5.26 -2.44
CA GLU A 278 -6.66 -5.09 -2.93
C GLU A 278 -5.77 -6.26 -2.47
N THR A 279 -6.34 -7.44 -2.25
CA THR A 279 -5.55 -8.69 -2.10
C THR A 279 -4.97 -9.15 -3.44
N ILE A 280 -4.34 -8.24 -4.19
CA ILE A 280 -3.79 -8.43 -5.53
C ILE A 280 -2.31 -8.76 -5.41
N PRO A 281 -1.80 -9.75 -6.15
CA PRO A 281 -0.40 -10.13 -6.10
C PRO A 281 0.52 -9.01 -6.63
N GLY A 282 1.81 -9.09 -6.29
CA GLY A 282 2.83 -8.15 -6.76
C GLY A 282 3.02 -8.15 -8.28
N ILE A 283 3.79 -7.17 -8.79
CA ILE A 283 4.14 -7.12 -10.21
C ILE A 283 4.78 -8.45 -10.59
N ARG A 284 4.32 -9.02 -11.70
CA ARG A 284 4.82 -10.29 -12.23
C ARG A 284 4.64 -11.48 -11.28
N GLN A 285 3.82 -11.40 -10.25
CA GLN A 285 3.38 -12.57 -9.51
C GLN A 285 2.08 -13.10 -10.13
N GLU A 286 1.88 -14.40 -9.97
CA GLU A 286 0.70 -15.11 -10.45
C GLU A 286 -0.47 -14.89 -9.49
N LEU A 287 -1.71 -14.97 -9.97
CA LEU A 287 -2.89 -14.72 -9.13
C LEU A 287 -3.01 -15.71 -7.98
N TRP A 288 -2.48 -16.93 -8.09
CA TRP A 288 -2.53 -17.89 -6.98
C TRP A 288 -1.71 -17.48 -5.75
N CYS A 289 -0.77 -16.54 -5.89
CA CYS A 289 0.04 -16.06 -4.77
C CYS A 289 -0.80 -15.28 -3.73
N GLU A 290 -1.99 -14.81 -4.11
CA GLU A 290 -2.93 -14.14 -3.22
C GLU A 290 -4.36 -14.70 -3.40
N ASP A 291 -5.22 -14.52 -2.41
CA ASP A 291 -6.56 -15.11 -2.42
C ASP A 291 -7.58 -14.32 -3.28
N PHE A 292 -7.14 -13.40 -4.17
CA PHE A 292 -8.00 -12.46 -4.91
C PHE A 292 -9.21 -13.12 -5.60
N VAL A 293 -8.95 -14.15 -6.41
CA VAL A 293 -9.98 -14.82 -7.22
C VAL A 293 -10.98 -15.53 -6.33
N MET A 294 -10.50 -16.27 -5.32
CA MET A 294 -11.34 -17.06 -4.42
C MET A 294 -12.20 -16.17 -3.50
N ILE A 295 -11.65 -15.04 -3.06
CA ILE A 295 -12.37 -14.01 -2.30
C ILE A 295 -13.52 -13.46 -3.15
N ASN A 296 -13.25 -13.04 -4.39
CA ASN A 296 -14.28 -12.49 -5.26
C ASN A 296 -15.36 -13.54 -5.59
N GLU A 297 -14.97 -14.78 -5.90
CA GLU A 297 -15.92 -15.89 -6.11
C GLU A 297 -16.85 -16.05 -4.90
N THR A 298 -16.30 -16.10 -3.69
CA THR A 298 -17.07 -16.27 -2.46
C THR A 298 -17.98 -15.09 -2.19
N MET A 299 -17.48 -13.87 -2.38
CA MET A 299 -18.23 -12.63 -2.19
C MET A 299 -19.41 -12.55 -3.15
N PHE A 300 -19.20 -12.75 -4.46
CA PHE A 300 -20.28 -12.70 -5.45
C PHE A 300 -21.29 -13.83 -5.25
N ARG A 301 -20.85 -15.04 -4.84
CA ARG A 301 -21.76 -16.12 -4.46
C ARG A 301 -22.63 -15.77 -3.25
N THR A 302 -22.09 -15.03 -2.28
CA THR A 302 -22.78 -14.74 -1.01
C THR A 302 -23.64 -13.48 -1.08
N LEU A 303 -23.18 -12.44 -1.79
CA LEU A 303 -23.77 -11.12 -1.82
C LEU A 303 -24.30 -10.72 -3.21
N GLY A 304 -24.17 -11.55 -4.25
CA GLY A 304 -24.41 -11.21 -5.66
C GLY A 304 -25.54 -10.21 -5.93
N PRO A 305 -26.80 -10.48 -5.54
CA PRO A 305 -27.91 -9.54 -5.74
C PRO A 305 -27.74 -8.18 -5.05
N LEU A 306 -27.04 -8.16 -3.91
CA LEU A 306 -26.72 -6.94 -3.15
C LEU A 306 -25.54 -6.17 -3.76
N LEU A 307 -24.86 -6.73 -4.76
CA LEU A 307 -23.70 -6.14 -5.45
C LEU A 307 -24.05 -5.45 -6.79
N GLU A 308 -25.33 -5.45 -7.19
CA GLU A 308 -25.78 -5.01 -8.51
C GLU A 308 -25.41 -3.55 -8.82
N GLU A 309 -25.50 -2.66 -7.83
CA GLU A 309 -25.15 -1.24 -7.95
C GLU A 309 -23.85 -0.87 -7.21
N THR A 310 -23.08 -1.89 -6.80
CA THR A 310 -21.82 -1.67 -6.07
C THR A 310 -20.73 -1.11 -6.97
N PHE A 311 -19.97 -0.18 -6.40
CA PHE A 311 -18.72 0.34 -6.95
C PHE A 311 -17.55 -0.42 -6.35
N PHE A 312 -16.55 -0.74 -7.17
CA PHE A 312 -15.43 -1.58 -6.76
C PHE A 312 -14.11 -0.83 -6.88
N PHE A 313 -13.22 -1.07 -5.94
CA PHE A 313 -11.82 -0.73 -6.06
C PHE A 313 -10.94 -2.00 -5.96
N PRO A 314 -10.08 -2.26 -6.97
CA PRO A 314 -10.02 -1.55 -8.25
C PRO A 314 -11.29 -1.79 -9.08
N GLU A 315 -11.62 -0.89 -10.00
CA GLU A 315 -12.76 -1.07 -10.93
C GLU A 315 -12.54 -2.27 -11.86
N GLY A 316 -11.27 -2.59 -12.09
CA GLY A 316 -10.83 -3.74 -12.87
C GLY A 316 -9.36 -4.04 -12.65
N LEU A 317 -8.98 -5.27 -12.93
CA LEU A 317 -7.62 -5.79 -12.85
C LEU A 317 -7.26 -6.43 -14.20
N LEU A 318 -6.29 -5.84 -14.89
CA LEU A 318 -5.74 -6.43 -16.12
C LEU A 318 -4.74 -7.52 -15.75
N VAL A 319 -5.01 -8.73 -16.23
CA VAL A 319 -4.16 -9.91 -16.03
C VAL A 319 -3.69 -10.45 -17.37
N MET A 320 -2.51 -11.07 -17.38
CA MET A 320 -1.89 -11.62 -18.57
C MET A 320 -1.47 -13.08 -18.37
N ASP A 321 -1.90 -13.94 -19.29
CA ASP A 321 -1.33 -15.27 -19.51
C ASP A 321 -0.02 -15.09 -20.28
N ARG A 322 1.10 -15.43 -19.64
CA ARG A 322 2.44 -15.23 -20.22
C ARG A 322 2.71 -16.13 -21.39
N ASP A 323 2.26 -17.38 -21.31
CA ASP A 323 2.57 -18.41 -22.29
C ASP A 323 1.81 -18.14 -23.59
N ARG A 324 0.59 -17.61 -23.47
CA ARG A 324 -0.29 -17.31 -24.62
C ARG A 324 -0.25 -15.85 -25.07
N GLY A 325 0.33 -14.95 -24.28
CA GLY A 325 0.30 -13.50 -24.52
C GLY A 325 -1.11 -12.91 -24.51
N VAL A 326 -2.04 -13.56 -23.78
CA VAL A 326 -3.46 -13.18 -23.74
C VAL A 326 -3.71 -12.29 -22.53
N TYR A 327 -4.34 -11.14 -22.77
CA TYR A 327 -4.78 -10.23 -21.72
C TYR A 327 -6.26 -10.42 -21.44
N THR A 328 -6.65 -10.30 -20.17
CA THR A 328 -8.05 -10.32 -19.74
C THR A 328 -8.26 -9.29 -18.65
N MET A 329 -9.36 -8.55 -18.75
CA MET A 329 -9.78 -7.61 -17.70
C MET A 329 -10.72 -8.34 -16.74
N LEU A 330 -10.34 -8.46 -15.48
CA LEU A 330 -11.20 -8.92 -14.38
C LEU A 330 -11.92 -7.71 -13.80
N ASN A 331 -13.25 -7.70 -13.79
CA ASN A 331 -14.06 -6.58 -13.32
C ASN A 331 -15.43 -7.08 -12.81
N LYS A 332 -16.31 -6.15 -12.41
CA LYS A 332 -17.66 -6.49 -11.95
C LYS A 332 -18.46 -7.34 -12.93
N MET A 333 -18.32 -7.14 -14.24
CA MET A 333 -19.11 -7.85 -15.26
C MET A 333 -18.79 -9.34 -15.32
N ASN A 334 -17.55 -9.71 -15.05
CA ASN A 334 -17.13 -11.10 -14.91
C ASN A 334 -16.86 -11.50 -13.46
N GLN A 335 -17.38 -10.69 -12.53
CA GLN A 335 -17.29 -10.93 -11.09
C GLN A 335 -15.85 -11.11 -10.58
N TYR A 336 -14.86 -10.61 -11.33
CA TYR A 336 -13.42 -10.77 -11.10
C TYR A 336 -12.89 -12.22 -11.08
N HIS A 337 -13.70 -13.22 -11.43
CA HIS A 337 -13.29 -14.63 -11.42
C HIS A 337 -13.80 -15.45 -12.61
N GLN A 338 -14.68 -14.89 -13.45
CA GLN A 338 -15.28 -15.61 -14.58
C GLN A 338 -14.53 -15.33 -15.88
N ALA A 339 -13.51 -16.14 -16.17
CA ALA A 339 -12.76 -16.07 -17.43
C ALA A 339 -12.78 -17.43 -18.13
N PRO A 340 -13.79 -17.71 -18.97
CA PRO A 340 -13.93 -19.02 -19.61
C PRO A 340 -12.68 -19.38 -20.42
N ASN A 341 -12.23 -20.62 -20.28
CA ASN A 341 -11.05 -21.19 -20.97
C ASN A 341 -9.69 -20.60 -20.58
N LEU A 342 -9.63 -19.81 -19.50
CA LEU A 342 -8.38 -19.30 -18.93
C LEU A 342 -8.16 -19.88 -17.54
N ASP A 343 -6.91 -20.25 -17.26
CA ASP A 343 -6.49 -20.59 -15.91
C ASP A 343 -6.06 -19.31 -15.21
N LEU A 344 -7.01 -18.67 -14.50
CA LEU A 344 -6.73 -17.43 -13.78
C LEU A 344 -5.60 -17.58 -12.77
N ALA A 345 -5.44 -18.75 -12.14
CA ALA A 345 -4.40 -18.96 -11.14
C ALA A 345 -3.00 -18.72 -11.70
N ALA A 346 -2.75 -19.11 -12.96
CA ALA A 346 -1.48 -18.94 -13.67
C ALA A 346 -1.31 -17.55 -14.31
N MET A 347 -2.35 -16.72 -14.37
CA MET A 347 -2.23 -15.37 -14.94
C MET A 347 -1.49 -14.44 -13.98
N SER A 348 -0.83 -13.42 -14.53
CA SER A 348 -0.10 -12.43 -13.73
C SER A 348 -0.70 -11.03 -13.84
N ALA A 349 -0.82 -10.33 -12.72
CA ALA A 349 -1.37 -8.98 -12.65
C ALA A 349 -0.46 -7.96 -13.34
N GLN A 350 -1.05 -7.07 -14.16
CA GLN A 350 -0.31 -6.09 -14.98
C GLN A 350 -0.69 -4.64 -14.68
N ALA A 351 -1.99 -4.36 -14.56
CA ALA A 351 -2.51 -3.00 -14.43
C ALA A 351 -3.85 -2.98 -13.68
N LEU A 352 -4.17 -1.83 -13.11
CA LEU A 352 -5.48 -1.55 -12.51
C LEU A 352 -6.29 -0.65 -13.45
N LEU A 353 -7.61 -0.84 -13.47
CA LEU A 353 -8.54 0.16 -13.97
C LEU A 353 -8.92 1.08 -12.80
N ILE A 354 -8.56 2.36 -12.91
CA ILE A 354 -8.80 3.42 -11.92
C ILE A 354 -9.29 4.65 -12.68
N ASP A 355 -10.48 5.16 -12.35
CA ASP A 355 -11.10 6.32 -13.02
C ASP A 355 -11.13 6.15 -14.54
N ASP A 356 -11.63 4.99 -15.01
CA ASP A 356 -11.67 4.60 -16.43
C ASP A 356 -10.30 4.55 -17.15
N ARG A 357 -9.19 4.58 -16.42
CA ARG A 357 -7.82 4.51 -16.97
C ARG A 357 -7.12 3.22 -16.54
N VAL A 358 -6.50 2.56 -17.51
CA VAL A 358 -5.63 1.42 -17.24
C VAL A 358 -4.25 1.92 -16.82
N VAL A 359 -3.92 1.76 -15.54
CA VAL A 359 -2.65 2.18 -14.94
C VAL A 359 -1.80 0.96 -14.63
N PRO A 360 -0.62 0.80 -15.28
CA PRO A 360 0.31 -0.28 -14.96
C PRO A 360 0.67 -0.30 -13.47
N LEU A 361 0.78 -1.49 -12.86
CA LEU A 361 1.07 -1.62 -11.42
C LEU A 361 2.39 -0.97 -11.00
N ASN A 362 3.37 -0.89 -11.91
CA ASN A 362 4.64 -0.20 -11.69
C ASN A 362 4.58 1.33 -11.83
N LYS A 363 3.42 1.85 -12.23
CA LYS A 363 3.16 3.28 -12.49
C LYS A 363 2.12 3.89 -11.56
N VAL A 364 1.41 3.07 -10.80
CA VAL A 364 0.53 3.56 -9.73
C VAL A 364 1.36 4.41 -8.76
N GLY A 365 0.93 5.64 -8.48
CA GLY A 365 1.62 6.53 -7.55
C GLY A 365 2.77 7.34 -8.12
N ASP A 366 3.13 7.21 -9.40
CA ASP A 366 4.21 7.99 -10.02
C ASP A 366 3.98 9.51 -9.84
N GLU A 367 2.72 9.95 -9.85
CA GLU A 367 2.30 11.34 -9.66
C GLU A 367 2.62 11.91 -8.26
N TYR A 368 2.84 11.04 -7.26
CA TYR A 368 3.20 11.43 -5.89
C TYR A 368 4.70 11.36 -5.61
N LEU A 369 5.52 10.82 -6.53
CA LEU A 369 6.98 10.72 -6.34
C LEU A 369 7.68 12.06 -6.15
N ASN A 370 7.10 13.13 -6.70
CA ASN A 370 7.58 14.51 -6.55
C ASN A 370 7.25 15.13 -5.18
N SER A 371 6.53 14.40 -4.31
CA SER A 371 6.27 14.81 -2.93
C SER A 371 7.30 14.26 -1.94
N ILE A 372 8.22 13.41 -2.40
CA ILE A 372 9.15 12.65 -1.56
C ILE A 372 10.60 12.96 -1.96
N PRO A 373 11.45 13.43 -1.02
CA PRO A 373 12.86 13.63 -1.27
C PRO A 373 13.56 12.35 -1.72
N ASN A 374 14.49 12.47 -2.68
CA ASN A 374 15.16 11.31 -3.28
C ASN A 374 15.88 10.43 -2.24
N LYS A 375 16.46 11.03 -1.18
CA LYS A 375 17.16 10.25 -0.14
C LYS A 375 16.23 9.55 0.84
N SER A 376 14.95 9.94 0.88
CA SER A 376 13.93 9.32 1.72
C SER A 376 13.22 8.15 1.04
N ARG A 377 13.27 8.06 -0.30
CA ARG A 377 12.67 6.96 -1.07
C ARG A 377 13.10 5.55 -0.62
N PRO A 378 14.36 5.29 -0.24
CA PRO A 378 14.77 3.98 0.29
C PRO A 378 14.10 3.59 1.63
N LEU A 379 13.49 4.54 2.35
CA LEU A 379 12.73 4.27 3.58
C LEU A 379 11.32 3.75 3.28
N LEU A 380 10.85 3.91 2.05
CA LEU A 380 9.54 3.45 1.61
C LEU A 380 9.60 1.98 1.21
N THR A 381 8.49 1.28 1.41
CA THR A 381 8.33 -0.07 0.86
C THR A 381 7.95 -0.01 -0.62
N GLN A 382 8.25 -1.09 -1.33
CA GLN A 382 7.80 -1.31 -2.70
C GLN A 382 6.93 -2.56 -2.67
N ARG A 383 5.60 -2.38 -2.71
CA ARG A 383 4.65 -3.50 -2.54
C ARG A 383 4.47 -4.33 -3.80
N TRP A 384 4.60 -3.70 -4.96
CA TRP A 384 4.58 -4.38 -6.26
C TRP A 384 5.83 -4.04 -7.04
#